data_AF-A0A970SWW9-F1
#
_entry.id   AF-A0A970SWW9-F1
#
_cell.length_a   1.000
_cell.length_b   1.000
_cell.length_c   1.000
_cell.angle_alpha   90.00
_cell.angle_beta   90.00
_cell.angle_gamma   90.00
#
_symmetry.space_group_name_H-M   'P 1'
#
loop_
_entity.id
_entity.type
_entity.pdbx_description
1 polymer ?
#
loop_
_entity_poly.entity_id
_entity_poly.type
_entity_poly.pdbx_seq_one_letter_code
_entity_poly.pdbx_strand_id
1 'polypeptide(L)'
;MIKYFACGSFLTGCRYHQYYLGDQKLLGKATVEGYKRYIFGALHGIYPHPGERVEGEVYEIDSKALHKLENIHVNFTFSQVEVEMEDGQTIPAQTFIWNG
;
A
#
# COMPACT_ATOMS: atom_id res chain seq x y z
N MET A 1 -13.62 6.56 -6.02
CA MET A 1 -12.92 5.34 -5.56
C MET A 1 -11.44 5.61 -5.64
N ILE A 2 -10.67 5.13 -4.66
CA ILE A 2 -9.23 5.40 -4.54
C ILE A 2 -8.46 4.13 -4.90
N LYS A 3 -7.43 4.24 -5.74
CA LYS A 3 -6.48 3.15 -5.96
C LYS A 3 -5.46 3.18 -4.83
N TYR A 4 -5.40 2.13 -4.04
CA TYR A 4 -4.51 2.02 -2.89
C TYR A 4 -3.49 0.91 -3.11
N PHE A 5 -2.20 1.24 -3.00
CA PHE A 5 -1.11 0.28 -3.01
C PHE A 5 -0.85 -0.22 -1.59
N ALA A 6 -1.13 -1.50 -1.37
CA ALA A 6 -0.89 -2.21 -0.14
C ALA A 6 0.43 -2.98 -0.21
N CYS A 7 1.17 -3.01 0.90
CA CYS A 7 2.37 -3.83 1.01
C CYS A 7 2.41 -4.57 2.36
N GLY A 8 3.26 -5.59 2.44
CA GLY A 8 3.54 -6.27 3.69
C GLY A 8 2.31 -6.87 4.39
N SER A 9 1.99 -6.41 5.59
CA SER A 9 0.97 -7.05 6.44
C SER A 9 -0.47 -6.84 5.96
N PHE A 10 -0.67 -6.01 4.93
CA PHE A 10 -1.95 -5.76 4.28
C PHE A 10 -2.19 -6.62 3.03
N LEU A 11 -1.21 -7.40 2.56
CA LEU A 11 -1.36 -8.25 1.37
C LEU A 11 -2.35 -9.40 1.59
N THR A 12 -2.93 -9.92 0.51
CA THR A 12 -3.83 -11.10 0.55
C THR A 12 -3.25 -12.22 1.42
N GLY A 13 -4.04 -12.69 2.39
CA GLY A 13 -3.63 -13.74 3.32
C GLY A 13 -2.74 -13.29 4.49
N CYS A 14 -2.34 -12.02 4.54
CA CYS A 14 -1.60 -11.44 5.66
C CYS A 14 -2.52 -10.92 6.78
N ARG A 15 -1.93 -10.70 7.97
CA ARG A 15 -2.62 -10.44 9.24
C ARG A 15 -3.69 -9.34 9.17
N TYR A 16 -3.46 -8.25 8.44
CA TYR A 16 -4.37 -7.12 8.39
C TYR A 16 -5.30 -7.13 7.18
N HIS A 17 -5.06 -7.98 6.19
CA HIS A 17 -5.85 -7.97 4.96
C HIS A 17 -7.36 -8.09 5.23
N GLN A 18 -7.80 -9.13 5.95
CA GLN A 18 -9.23 -9.41 6.14
C GLN A 18 -10.00 -8.22 6.74
N TYR A 19 -9.41 -7.50 7.69
CA TYR A 19 -10.09 -6.41 8.40
C TYR A 19 -10.11 -5.08 7.63
N TYR A 20 -9.05 -4.80 6.87
CA TYR A 20 -8.83 -3.52 6.20
C TYR A 20 -9.20 -3.54 4.71
N LEU A 21 -8.90 -4.63 4.01
CA LEU A 21 -9.01 -4.74 2.55
C LEU A 21 -9.84 -5.94 2.07
N GLY A 22 -10.27 -6.84 2.97
CA GLY A 22 -10.94 -8.09 2.60
C GLY A 22 -12.23 -7.96 1.79
N ASP A 23 -12.95 -6.84 1.95
CA ASP A 23 -14.16 -6.53 1.19
C ASP A 23 -13.90 -5.56 0.02
N GLN A 24 -12.65 -5.20 -0.23
CA GLN A 24 -12.25 -4.25 -1.27
C GLN A 24 -11.84 -4.99 -2.54
N LYS A 25 -11.99 -4.33 -3.69
CA LYS A 25 -11.71 -4.95 -4.98
C LYS A 25 -10.21 -4.94 -5.26
N LEU A 26 -9.60 -6.12 -5.28
CA LEU A 26 -8.22 -6.31 -5.75
C LEU A 26 -8.16 -6.06 -7.27
N LEU A 27 -7.26 -5.17 -7.69
CA LEU A 27 -6.96 -4.90 -9.09
C LEU A 27 -5.82 -5.75 -9.63
N GLY A 28 -4.89 -6.18 -8.77
CA GLY A 28 -3.77 -7.04 -9.16
C GLY A 28 -2.52 -6.76 -8.34
N LYS A 29 -1.44 -7.43 -8.69
CA LYS A 29 -0.10 -7.22 -8.10
C LYS A 29 0.59 -6.03 -8.77
N ALA A 30 1.43 -5.35 -8.01
CA ALA A 30 2.22 -4.23 -8.51
C ALA A 30 3.54 -4.08 -7.76
N THR A 31 4.43 -3.26 -8.31
CA THR A 31 5.73 -2.91 -7.75
C THR A 31 5.88 -1.40 -7.69
N VAL A 32 6.47 -0.87 -6.62
CA VAL A 32 6.83 0.55 -6.51
C VAL A 32 8.35 0.69 -6.40
N GLU A 33 8.94 1.54 -7.23
CA GLU A 33 10.38 1.83 -7.23
C GLU A 33 10.74 3.05 -6.40
N GLY A 34 11.97 3.10 -5.90
CA GLY A 34 12.47 4.21 -5.07
C GLY A 34 12.05 4.13 -3.61
N TYR A 35 11.54 2.97 -3.17
CA TYR A 35 11.09 2.73 -1.81
C TYR A 35 11.61 1.41 -1.27
N LYS A 36 11.67 1.33 0.05
CA LYS A 36 11.94 0.09 0.79
C LYS A 36 10.86 -0.14 1.84
N ARG A 37 10.61 -1.40 2.17
CA ARG A 37 9.63 -1.75 3.21
C ARG A 37 10.11 -1.25 4.57
N TYR A 38 9.22 -0.53 5.26
CA TYR A 38 9.36 -0.17 6.66
C TYR A 38 8.59 -1.17 7.52
N ILE A 39 9.18 -1.64 8.61
CA ILE A 39 8.56 -2.58 9.55
C ILE A 39 8.58 -1.94 10.94
N PHE A 40 7.40 -1.59 11.46
CA PHE A 40 7.22 -1.09 12.82
C PHE A 40 6.33 -2.06 13.60
N GLY A 41 6.98 -2.99 14.31
CA GLY A 41 6.27 -4.11 14.94
C GLY A 41 5.56 -4.96 13.89
N ALA A 42 4.22 -5.03 13.96
CA ALA A 42 3.40 -5.76 12.99
C ALA A 42 2.90 -4.90 11.81
N LEU A 43 3.08 -3.58 11.88
CA LEU A 43 2.64 -2.65 10.83
C LEU A 43 3.73 -2.52 9.78
N HIS A 44 3.36 -2.76 8.52
CA HIS A 44 4.25 -2.57 7.38
C HIS A 44 3.80 -1.36 6.58
N GLY A 45 4.77 -0.58 6.10
CA GLY A 45 4.58 0.49 5.12
C GLY A 45 5.82 0.62 4.25
N ILE A 46 5.99 1.79 3.64
CA ILE A 46 7.18 2.07 2.82
C ILE A 46 7.87 3.35 3.25
N TYR A 47 9.15 3.49 2.93
CA TYR A 47 9.91 4.73 3.11
C TYR A 47 10.81 5.00 1.90
N PRO A 48 11.14 6.27 1.58
CA PRO A 48 11.97 6.59 0.43
C PRO A 48 13.35 5.95 0.52
N HIS A 49 13.74 5.20 -0.50
CA HIS A 49 15.05 4.58 -0.61
C HIS A 49 15.38 4.35 -2.09
N PRO A 50 16.18 5.24 -2.72
CA PRO A 50 16.53 5.11 -4.13
C PRO A 50 17.18 3.76 -4.47
N GLY A 51 16.85 3.21 -5.64
CA GLY A 51 17.38 1.94 -6.15
C GLY A 51 16.77 0.68 -5.54
N GLU A 52 15.84 0.80 -4.59
CA GLU A 52 15.07 -0.31 -4.05
C GLU A 52 13.66 -0.35 -4.65
N ARG A 53 13.02 -1.52 -4.56
CA ARG A 53 11.65 -1.72 -4.99
C ARG A 53 10.84 -2.50 -3.95
N VAL A 54 9.55 -2.23 -3.87
CA VAL A 54 8.62 -2.94 -3.00
C VAL A 54 7.51 -3.58 -3.82
N GLU A 55 7.36 -4.88 -3.67
CA GLU A 55 6.22 -5.64 -4.21
C GLU A 55 4.99 -5.47 -3.32
N GLY A 56 3.83 -5.40 -3.97
CA GLY A 56 2.55 -5.27 -3.30
C GLY A 56 1.35 -5.56 -4.19
N GLU A 57 0.20 -5.07 -3.76
CA GLU A 57 -1.09 -5.27 -4.40
C GLU A 57 -1.84 -3.94 -4.48
N VAL A 58 -2.58 -3.71 -5.56
CA VAL A 58 -3.41 -2.51 -5.73
C VAL A 58 -4.88 -2.86 -5.56
N TYR A 59 -5.58 -2.07 -4.75
CA TYR A 59 -7.01 -2.22 -4.47
C TYR A 59 -7.78 -0.96 -4.89
N GLU A 60 -9.03 -1.11 -5.32
CA GLU A 60 -10.00 -0.01 -5.28
C GLU A 60 -10.65 0.01 -3.90
N ILE A 61 -10.42 1.09 -3.16
CA ILE A 61 -10.94 1.28 -1.81
C ILE A 61 -12.01 2.37 -1.73
N ASP A 62 -12.96 2.16 -0.82
CA ASP A 62 -13.95 3.15 -0.41
C ASP A 62 -13.45 4.05 0.74
N SER A 63 -14.26 5.05 1.11
CA SER A 63 -13.92 5.99 2.19
C SER A 63 -13.87 5.35 3.58
N LYS A 64 -14.62 4.25 3.80
CA LYS A 64 -14.63 3.53 5.08
C LYS A 64 -13.34 2.75 5.26
N ALA A 65 -12.86 2.08 4.20
CA ALA A 65 -11.58 1.40 4.17
C ALA A 65 -10.42 2.40 4.33
N LEU A 66 -10.46 3.54 3.61
CA LEU A 66 -9.48 4.61 3.79
C LEU A 66 -9.41 5.07 5.24
N HIS A 67 -10.55 5.37 5.86
CA HIS A 67 -10.58 5.86 7.24
C HIS A 67 -9.99 4.83 8.23
N LYS A 68 -10.24 3.53 8.04
CA LYS A 68 -9.58 2.49 8.84
C LYS A 68 -8.06 2.52 8.67
N LEU A 69 -7.58 2.65 7.44
CA LEU A 69 -6.15 2.67 7.14
C LEU A 69 -5.45 3.92 7.70
N GLU A 70 -6.09 5.09 7.65
CA GLU A 70 -5.58 6.32 8.27
C GLU A 70 -5.42 6.16 9.79
N ASN A 71 -6.40 5.55 10.45
CA ASN A 71 -6.38 5.35 11.91
C ASN A 71 -5.25 4.43 12.40
N ILE A 72 -4.78 3.48 11.58
CA ILE A 72 -3.64 2.61 11.96
C ILE A 72 -2.29 3.22 11.54
N HIS A 73 -2.27 4.07 10.52
CA HIS A 73 -1.07 4.72 9.98
C HIS A 73 -0.89 6.17 10.48
N VAL A 74 -1.16 6.44 11.75
CA VAL A 74 -1.16 7.81 12.33
C VAL A 74 0.15 8.60 12.13
N ASN A 75 1.28 7.92 11.93
CA ASN A 75 2.60 8.51 11.74
C ASN A 75 3.12 8.43 10.29
N PHE A 76 2.26 8.11 9.33
CA PHE A 76 2.61 8.00 7.92
C PHE A 76 1.88 9.10 7.14
N THR A 77 2.47 9.52 6.03
CA THR A 77 1.83 10.44 5.09
C THR A 77 1.10 9.63 4.01
N PHE A 78 -0.17 9.93 3.79
CA PHE A 78 -0.91 9.39 2.65
C PHE A 78 -0.51 10.17 1.40
N SER A 79 0.07 9.49 0.41
CA SER A 79 0.68 10.12 -0.76
C SER A 79 0.58 9.27 -2.00
N GLN A 80 0.58 9.94 -3.16
CA GLN A 80 0.57 9.29 -4.45
C GLN A 80 1.96 8.76 -4.80
N VAL A 81 1.99 7.55 -5.35
CA VAL A 81 3.16 6.91 -5.93
C VAL A 81 2.79 6.33 -7.30
N GLU A 82 3.77 6.22 -8.19
CA GLU A 82 3.62 5.48 -9.44
C GLU A 82 3.98 4.01 -9.19
N VAL A 83 3.08 3.10 -9.55
CA VAL A 83 3.29 1.65 -9.39
C VAL A 83 3.20 0.96 -10.74
N GLU A 84 4.10 0.02 -10.98
CA GLU A 84 4.08 -0.86 -12.15
C GLU A 84 3.25 -2.10 -11.85
N MET A 85 2.12 -2.24 -12.54
CA MET A 85 1.22 -3.39 -12.47
C MET A 85 1.87 -4.62 -13.12
N GLU A 86 1.39 -5.82 -12.79
CA GLU A 86 1.92 -7.07 -13.34
C GLU A 86 1.76 -7.22 -14.87
N ASP A 87 0.89 -6.44 -15.50
CA ASP A 87 0.72 -6.38 -16.96
C ASP A 87 1.67 -5.37 -17.64
N GLY A 88 2.58 -4.76 -16.88
CA GLY A 88 3.55 -3.77 -17.34
C GLY A 88 3.01 -2.33 -17.42
N GLN A 89 1.74 -2.08 -17.06
CA GLN A 89 1.20 -0.73 -17.02
C GLN A 89 1.64 0.00 -15.75
N THR A 90 2.13 1.23 -15.89
CA THR A 90 2.34 2.13 -14.75
C THR A 90 1.08 2.92 -14.46
N ILE A 91 0.62 2.91 -13.21
CA ILE A 91 -0.55 3.68 -12.77
C ILE A 91 -0.26 4.47 -11.49
N PRO A 92 -0.94 5.62 -11.29
CA PRO A 92 -0.91 6.31 -10.02
C PRO A 92 -1.75 5.55 -8.98
N ALA A 93 -1.19 5.34 -7.80
CA ALA A 93 -1.86 4.78 -6.63
C ALA A 93 -1.50 5.57 -5.36
N GLN A 94 -2.35 5.56 -4.36
CA GLN A 94 -2.08 6.15 -3.06
C GLN A 94 -1.51 5.09 -2.11
N THR A 95 -0.60 5.48 -1.22
CA THR A 95 -0.10 4.61 -0.16
C THR A 95 0.33 5.40 1.08
N PHE A 96 0.65 4.71 2.17
CA PHE A 96 1.16 5.33 3.39
C PHE A 96 2.68 5.24 3.44
N ILE A 97 3.33 6.40 3.47
CA ILE A 97 4.79 6.55 3.44
C ILE A 97 5.28 7.02 4.82
N TRP A 98 6.22 6.29 5.40
CA TRP A 98 6.95 6.71 6.59
C TRP A 98 8.09 7.64 6.19
N ASN A 99 8.15 8.82 6.80
CA ASN A 99 9.09 9.89 6.44
C ASN A 99 10.19 10.15 7.48
N GLY A 100 10.29 9.34 8.54
CA GLY A 100 11.21 9.61 9.66
C GLY A 100 10.48 10.17 10.86
#